data_AF-A0A183KCA0-F1
#
_entry.id   AF-A0A183KCA0-F1
#
_cell.length_a   1.000
_cell.length_b   1.000
_cell.length_c   1.000
_cell.angle_alpha   90.00
_cell.angle_beta   90.00
_cell.angle_gamma   90.00
#
_symmetry.space_group_name_H-M   'P 1'
#
loop_
_entity.id
_entity.type
_entity.pdbx_description
1 polymer ?
#
loop_
_entity_poly.entity_id
_entity_poly.type
_entity_poly.pdbx_seq_one_letter_code
_entity_poly.pdbx_strand_id
1 'polypeptide(L)'
;MNGRLHLGHTFSLSKCETPAQGKSKKSKAIAKTGGAKFQWQIMESLGMDNNEIAKFKDPEYWLKFFPALAVDDLRKLGVKVDWRRSFITTDANPYYDSFVRWQFLTLKKQGKIQYGKRYTIFSARDNQPCMDHERTVGEVSCVNQLKEPIFLVAATLRPETMFGQTNCWVHPDIDYVGVKSTQQSCILICTQRAAQNMAYQVCLTYNFAIE
;
A
#
# COMPACT_ATOMS: atom_id res chain seq x y z
N MET A 1 -13.39 -6.34 -2.12
CA MET A 1 -14.16 -7.20 -1.22
C MET A 1 -13.26 -8.34 -0.78
N ASN A 2 -12.53 -8.16 0.32
CA ASN A 2 -11.44 -9.04 0.78
C ASN A 2 -11.80 -9.84 2.06
N GLY A 3 -13.09 -9.95 2.39
CA GLY A 3 -13.57 -10.62 3.59
C GLY A 3 -15.04 -10.26 3.88
N ARG A 4 -15.59 -10.82 4.96
CA ARG A 4 -16.93 -10.49 5.46
C ARG A 4 -16.96 -9.12 6.16
N LEU A 5 -18.16 -8.54 6.27
CA LEU A 5 -18.37 -7.31 7.03
C LEU A 5 -18.24 -7.56 8.53
N HIS A 6 -17.29 -6.89 9.20
CA HIS A 6 -17.16 -6.92 10.66
C HIS A 6 -17.95 -5.81 11.36
N LEU A 7 -18.10 -5.90 12.68
CA LEU A 7 -18.87 -4.94 13.51
C LEU A 7 -18.49 -3.46 13.34
N GLY A 8 -17.22 -3.14 13.04
CA GLY A 8 -16.81 -1.76 12.75
C GLY A 8 -17.46 -1.16 11.49
N HIS A 9 -17.81 -2.01 10.52
CA HIS A 9 -18.52 -1.60 9.30
C HIS A 9 -20.00 -1.37 9.62
N THR A 10 -20.65 -2.29 10.33
CA THR A 10 -22.07 -2.14 10.69
C THR A 10 -22.31 -0.94 11.60
N PHE A 11 -21.42 -0.66 12.57
CA PHE A 11 -21.44 0.56 13.39
C PHE A 11 -21.23 1.86 12.58
N SER A 12 -20.52 1.78 11.46
CA SER A 12 -20.33 2.94 10.58
C SER A 12 -21.55 3.18 9.69
N LEU A 13 -22.15 2.11 9.17
CA LEU A 13 -23.36 2.14 8.35
C LEU A 13 -24.62 2.53 9.14
N SER A 14 -24.74 2.09 10.41
CA SER A 14 -25.92 2.37 11.24
C SER A 14 -26.21 3.87 11.43
N LYS A 15 -25.18 4.72 11.33
CA LYS A 15 -25.32 6.19 11.37
C LYS A 15 -26.15 6.77 10.22
N CYS A 16 -26.18 6.08 9.08
CA CYS A 16 -27.00 6.46 7.93
C CYS A 16 -28.40 5.81 7.98
N GLU A 17 -28.48 4.57 8.46
CA GLU A 17 -29.75 3.83 8.62
C GLU A 17 -30.66 4.43 9.72
N THR A 18 -30.06 4.87 10.83
CA THR A 18 -30.75 5.54 11.93
C THR A 18 -30.16 6.94 12.14
N PRO A 19 -30.66 7.99 11.45
CA PRO A 19 -30.15 9.36 11.56
C PRO A 19 -30.48 10.06 12.91
N ALA A 20 -30.85 9.31 13.95
CA ALA A 20 -31.13 9.83 15.27
C ALA A 20 -29.83 10.30 15.96
N GLN A 21 -29.83 11.54 16.46
CA GLN A 21 -28.67 12.19 17.06
C GLN A 21 -28.29 11.58 18.43
N GLY A 22 -27.45 10.54 18.42
CA GLY A 22 -26.76 10.04 19.60
C GLY A 22 -25.26 10.33 19.56
N LYS A 23 -24.72 11.11 20.50
CA LYS A 23 -23.26 11.26 20.68
C LYS A 23 -22.66 9.94 21.21
N SER A 24 -22.37 9.00 20.32
CA SER A 24 -21.71 7.75 20.68
C SER A 24 -20.31 8.03 21.26
N LYS A 25 -20.05 7.63 22.52
CA LYS A 25 -18.69 7.55 23.04
C LYS A 25 -17.90 6.58 22.15
N LYS A 26 -16.79 7.01 21.56
CA LYS A 26 -15.94 6.17 20.70
C LYS A 26 -15.20 5.13 21.55
N SER A 27 -15.83 3.99 21.84
CA SER A 27 -15.09 2.79 22.23
C SER A 27 -14.40 2.23 20.98
N LYS A 28 -13.07 2.13 21.02
CA LYS A 28 -12.35 1.29 20.05
C LYS A 28 -12.71 -0.15 20.37
N ALA A 29 -13.62 -0.75 19.60
CA ALA A 29 -13.75 -2.19 19.59
C ALA A 29 -12.39 -2.78 19.19
N ILE A 30 -11.79 -3.60 20.06
CA ILE A 30 -10.54 -4.28 19.78
C ILE A 30 -10.79 -5.17 18.57
N ALA A 31 -10.06 -4.91 17.47
CA ALA A 31 -10.08 -5.81 16.32
C ALA A 31 -9.66 -7.20 16.82
N LYS A 32 -10.38 -8.25 16.44
CA LYS A 32 -9.97 -9.62 16.76
C LYS A 32 -8.67 -9.91 16.01
N THR A 33 -7.53 -9.69 16.66
CA THR A 33 -6.22 -10.15 16.21
C THR A 33 -6.20 -11.67 16.36
N GLY A 34 -6.82 -12.37 15.41
CA GLY A 34 -6.75 -13.82 15.33
C GLY A 34 -5.29 -14.22 15.15
N GLY A 35 -4.79 -15.13 15.99
CA GLY A 35 -3.41 -15.63 15.93
C GLY A 35 -3.06 -16.48 14.70
N ALA A 36 -3.93 -16.50 13.69
CA ALA A 36 -3.73 -17.17 12.41
C ALA A 36 -2.64 -16.44 11.62
N LYS A 37 -1.48 -17.08 11.45
CA LYS A 37 -0.33 -16.51 10.73
C LYS A 37 -0.47 -16.65 9.21
N PHE A 38 -1.32 -17.56 8.74
CA PHE A 38 -1.48 -17.89 7.33
C PHE A 38 -2.88 -17.56 6.82
N GLN A 39 -2.96 -17.04 5.60
CA GLN A 39 -4.22 -16.70 4.92
C GLN A 39 -5.20 -17.89 4.88
N TRP A 40 -4.68 -19.11 4.71
CA TRP A 40 -5.48 -20.34 4.74
C TRP A 40 -6.24 -20.52 6.06
N GLN A 41 -5.58 -20.33 7.20
CA GLN A 41 -6.18 -20.44 8.54
C GLN A 41 -7.24 -19.35 8.79
N ILE A 42 -7.02 -18.14 8.25
CA ILE A 42 -8.03 -17.07 8.30
C ILE A 42 -9.28 -17.50 7.52
N MET A 43 -9.10 -18.15 6.37
CA MET A 43 -10.18 -18.62 5.52
C MET A 43 -10.93 -19.84 6.10
N GLU A 44 -10.23 -20.78 6.73
CA GLU A 44 -10.85 -21.85 7.54
C GLU A 44 -11.68 -21.25 8.69
N SER A 45 -11.18 -20.20 9.37
CA SER A 45 -11.90 -19.54 10.47
C SER A 45 -13.21 -18.84 10.05
N LEU A 46 -13.38 -18.58 8.75
CA LEU A 46 -14.63 -18.07 8.17
C LEU A 46 -15.66 -19.18 7.87
N GLY A 47 -15.32 -20.44 8.14
CA GLY A 47 -16.20 -21.61 7.94
C GLY A 47 -16.27 -22.11 6.51
N MET A 48 -15.22 -21.92 5.70
CA MET A 48 -15.16 -22.37 4.31
C MET A 48 -14.48 -23.75 4.20
N ASP A 49 -14.92 -24.58 3.26
CA ASP A 49 -14.31 -25.89 3.01
C ASP A 49 -12.97 -25.78 2.28
N ASN A 50 -12.05 -26.70 2.53
CA ASN A 50 -10.71 -26.71 1.94
C ASN A 50 -10.72 -26.74 0.39
N ASN A 51 -11.70 -27.40 -0.23
CA ASN A 51 -11.84 -27.42 -1.70
C ASN A 51 -12.37 -26.09 -2.25
N GLU A 52 -13.03 -25.28 -1.42
CA GLU A 52 -13.48 -23.94 -1.76
C GLU A 52 -12.36 -22.91 -1.55
N ILE A 53 -11.60 -23.02 -0.45
CA ILE A 53 -10.44 -22.15 -0.16
C ILE A 53 -9.43 -22.16 -1.32
N ALA A 54 -9.19 -23.32 -1.95
CA ALA A 54 -8.32 -23.45 -3.12
C ALA A 54 -8.73 -22.58 -4.32
N LYS A 55 -10.03 -22.29 -4.49
CA LYS A 55 -10.55 -21.48 -5.63
C LYS A 55 -10.22 -20.00 -5.50
N PHE A 56 -10.00 -19.50 -4.29
CA PHE A 56 -9.60 -18.11 -4.03
C PHE A 56 -8.15 -17.79 -4.45
N LYS A 57 -7.41 -18.75 -5.02
CA LYS A 57 -6.20 -18.45 -5.79
C LYS A 57 -6.51 -17.54 -6.99
N ASP A 58 -7.70 -17.65 -7.57
CA ASP A 58 -8.20 -16.77 -8.63
C ASP A 58 -8.83 -15.49 -8.02
N PRO A 59 -8.34 -14.28 -8.36
CA PRO A 59 -8.93 -13.03 -7.88
C PRO A 59 -10.38 -12.82 -8.34
N GLU A 60 -10.83 -13.39 -9.48
CA GLU A 60 -12.23 -13.28 -9.90
C GLU A 60 -13.19 -14.01 -8.96
N TYR A 61 -12.75 -15.10 -8.32
CA TYR A 61 -13.58 -15.86 -7.39
C TYR A 61 -14.00 -15.00 -6.18
N TRP A 62 -13.11 -14.12 -5.71
CA TRP A 62 -13.41 -13.15 -4.65
C TRP A 62 -14.56 -12.19 -5.03
N LEU A 63 -14.61 -11.78 -6.30
CA LEU A 63 -15.64 -10.88 -6.83
C LEU A 63 -17.01 -11.55 -6.95
N LYS A 64 -17.05 -12.88 -7.07
CA LYS A 64 -18.30 -13.66 -7.14
C LYS A 64 -18.79 -14.05 -5.75
N PHE A 65 -17.88 -14.48 -4.86
CA PHE A 65 -18.22 -15.02 -3.55
C PHE A 65 -18.59 -13.96 -2.50
N PHE A 66 -17.70 -13.00 -2.22
CA PHE A 66 -17.89 -12.08 -1.09
C PHE A 66 -19.03 -11.06 -1.28
N PRO A 67 -19.30 -10.50 -2.47
CA PRO A 67 -20.44 -9.58 -2.64
C PRO A 67 -21.79 -10.25 -2.38
N ALA A 68 -21.98 -11.52 -2.75
CA ALA A 68 -23.20 -12.25 -2.47
C ALA A 68 -23.43 -12.42 -0.95
N LEU A 69 -22.38 -12.82 -0.22
CA LEU A 69 -22.41 -12.90 1.24
C LEU A 69 -22.65 -11.55 1.91
N ALA A 70 -22.02 -10.47 1.41
CA ALA A 70 -22.22 -9.12 1.96
C ALA A 70 -23.68 -8.64 1.81
N VAL A 71 -24.34 -8.95 0.68
CA VAL A 71 -25.77 -8.65 0.48
C VAL A 71 -26.65 -9.46 1.42
N ASP A 72 -26.37 -10.75 1.61
CA ASP A 72 -27.11 -11.61 2.54
C ASP A 72 -26.94 -11.18 4.01
N ASP A 73 -25.71 -10.92 4.45
CA ASP A 73 -25.40 -10.42 5.79
C ASP A 73 -26.08 -9.06 6.07
N LEU A 74 -26.13 -8.16 5.07
CA LEU A 74 -26.85 -6.87 5.20
C LEU A 74 -28.38 -7.02 5.16
N ARG A 75 -28.93 -7.96 4.38
CA ARG A 75 -30.37 -8.29 4.40
C ARG A 75 -30.80 -8.83 5.77
N LYS A 76 -29.99 -9.72 6.36
CA LYS A 76 -30.18 -10.23 7.72
C LYS A 76 -30.11 -9.14 8.79
N LEU A 77 -29.28 -8.11 8.57
CA LEU A 77 -29.23 -6.90 9.41
C LEU A 77 -30.47 -6.00 9.26
N GLY A 78 -31.26 -6.16 8.20
CA GLY A 78 -32.50 -5.39 7.98
C GLY A 78 -32.30 -3.98 7.43
N VAL A 79 -31.20 -3.71 6.71
CA VAL A 79 -30.90 -2.38 6.16
C VAL A 79 -31.89 -1.96 5.05
N LYS A 80 -32.21 -0.67 4.97
CA LYS A 80 -33.24 -0.11 4.09
C LYS A 80 -32.70 0.26 2.70
N VAL A 81 -32.08 -0.72 2.03
CA VAL A 81 -31.34 -0.52 0.76
C VAL A 81 -32.12 -1.03 -0.46
N ASP A 82 -32.13 -0.25 -1.54
CA ASP A 82 -32.60 -0.68 -2.87
C ASP A 82 -31.53 -1.53 -3.58
N TRP A 83 -31.61 -2.85 -3.40
CA TRP A 83 -30.66 -3.83 -3.95
C TRP A 83 -30.51 -3.78 -5.48
N ARG A 84 -31.47 -3.19 -6.22
CA ARG A 84 -31.38 -3.03 -7.68
C ARG A 84 -30.28 -2.06 -8.11
N ARG A 85 -29.74 -1.29 -7.16
CA ARG A 85 -28.67 -0.29 -7.36
C ARG A 85 -27.31 -0.77 -6.85
N SER A 86 -27.20 -2.02 -6.40
CA SER A 86 -25.94 -2.62 -5.98
C SER A 86 -25.14 -3.09 -7.19
N PHE A 87 -23.82 -2.84 -7.21
CA PHE A 87 -22.94 -3.21 -8.31
C PHE A 87 -21.50 -3.48 -7.84
N ILE A 88 -20.70 -4.12 -8.70
CA ILE A 88 -19.26 -4.36 -8.51
C ILE A 88 -18.46 -3.25 -9.22
N THR A 89 -17.30 -2.89 -8.68
CA THR A 89 -16.49 -1.73 -9.10
C THR A 89 -15.33 -2.05 -10.05
N THR A 90 -15.13 -3.32 -10.41
CA THR A 90 -14.09 -3.75 -11.36
C THR A 90 -14.62 -3.76 -12.80
N ASP A 91 -13.72 -3.98 -13.75
CA ASP A 91 -13.98 -4.22 -15.18
C ASP A 91 -14.97 -5.36 -15.47
N ALA A 92 -15.09 -6.34 -14.56
CA ALA A 92 -16.15 -7.34 -14.57
C ALA A 92 -17.59 -6.76 -14.64
N ASN A 93 -17.77 -5.46 -14.33
CA ASN A 93 -19.00 -4.72 -14.58
C ASN A 93 -18.80 -3.67 -15.70
N PRO A 94 -19.20 -3.97 -16.95
CA PRO A 94 -18.95 -3.08 -18.09
C PRO A 94 -19.67 -1.72 -17.98
N TYR A 95 -20.81 -1.65 -17.27
CA TYR A 95 -21.51 -0.39 -17.06
C TYR A 95 -20.73 0.58 -16.16
N TYR A 96 -20.12 0.05 -15.09
CA TYR A 96 -19.33 0.85 -14.17
C TYR A 96 -17.95 1.20 -14.75
N ASP A 97 -17.30 0.27 -15.45
CA ASP A 97 -16.09 0.55 -16.23
C ASP A 97 -16.33 1.66 -17.28
N SER A 98 -17.43 1.60 -18.04
CA SER A 98 -17.80 2.69 -18.97
C SER A 98 -18.02 4.03 -18.27
N PHE A 99 -18.60 4.05 -17.06
CA PHE A 99 -18.76 5.26 -16.25
C PHE A 99 -17.41 5.82 -15.78
N VAL A 100 -16.50 4.98 -15.29
CA VAL A 100 -15.15 5.39 -14.88
C VAL A 100 -14.34 5.89 -16.09
N ARG A 101 -14.42 5.22 -17.25
CA ARG A 101 -13.80 5.69 -18.50
C ARG A 101 -14.29 7.08 -18.88
N TRP A 102 -15.59 7.33 -18.85
CA TRP A 102 -16.18 8.65 -19.09
C TRP A 102 -15.64 9.71 -18.10
N GLN A 103 -15.55 9.37 -16.81
CA GLN A 103 -15.01 10.25 -15.78
C GLN A 103 -13.55 10.64 -16.07
N PHE A 104 -12.69 9.66 -16.35
CA PHE A 104 -11.26 9.90 -16.63
C PHE A 104 -11.04 10.67 -17.95
N LEU A 105 -11.81 10.38 -19.00
CA LEU A 105 -11.78 11.14 -20.25
C LEU A 105 -12.20 12.61 -20.03
N THR A 106 -13.21 12.84 -19.19
CA THR A 106 -13.68 14.19 -18.83
C THR A 106 -12.62 14.95 -18.02
N LEU A 107 -12.02 14.31 -17.01
CA LEU A 107 -10.93 14.90 -16.21
C LEU A 107 -9.68 15.20 -17.06
N LYS A 108 -9.36 14.34 -18.04
CA LYS A 108 -8.29 14.60 -19.03
C LYS A 108 -8.62 15.82 -19.90
N LYS A 109 -9.85 15.93 -20.41
CA LYS A 109 -10.30 17.10 -21.20
C LYS A 109 -10.26 18.41 -20.40
N GLN A 110 -10.47 18.35 -19.09
CA GLN A 110 -10.36 19.49 -18.17
C GLN A 110 -8.92 19.77 -17.67
N GLY A 111 -7.91 19.08 -18.19
CA GLY A 111 -6.51 19.27 -17.77
C GLY A 111 -6.20 18.85 -16.32
N LYS A 112 -7.08 18.07 -15.68
CA LYS A 112 -6.92 17.60 -14.29
C LYS A 112 -6.03 16.35 -14.18
N ILE A 113 -5.84 15.64 -15.29
CA ILE A 113 -4.90 14.51 -15.38
C ILE A 113 -3.63 14.99 -16.09
N GLN A 114 -2.48 14.82 -15.44
CA GLN A 114 -1.16 15.16 -15.97
C GLN A 114 -0.27 13.93 -15.93
N TYR A 115 0.68 13.84 -16.86
CA TYR A 115 1.71 12.79 -16.90
C TYR A 115 3.09 13.41 -16.74
N GLY A 116 3.94 12.79 -15.92
CA GLY A 116 5.31 13.26 -15.67
C GLY A 116 5.94 12.56 -14.48
N LYS A 117 7.26 12.66 -14.35
CA LYS A 117 8.00 12.10 -13.20
C LYS A 117 7.62 12.85 -11.92
N ARG A 118 7.21 12.11 -10.89
CA ARG A 118 6.81 12.63 -9.57
C ARG A 118 7.34 11.70 -8.49
N TYR A 119 7.74 12.26 -7.35
CA TYR A 119 8.01 11.46 -6.17
C TYR A 119 6.70 10.92 -5.60
N THR A 120 6.70 9.64 -5.27
CA THR A 120 5.59 8.94 -4.60
C THR A 120 6.16 7.86 -3.69
N ILE A 121 5.39 7.41 -2.70
CA ILE A 121 5.76 6.22 -1.94
C ILE A 121 5.64 5.03 -2.90
N PHE A 122 6.70 4.23 -3.02
CA PHE A 122 6.81 3.16 -4.02
C PHE A 122 7.01 1.83 -3.32
N SER A 123 6.29 0.78 -3.75
CA SER A 123 6.55 -0.59 -3.29
C SER A 123 7.55 -1.26 -4.23
N ALA A 124 8.74 -1.55 -3.69
CA ALA A 124 9.77 -2.35 -4.35
C ALA A 124 9.25 -3.71 -4.86
N ARG A 125 8.34 -4.32 -4.09
CA ARG A 125 7.81 -5.67 -4.33
C ARG A 125 6.73 -5.68 -5.41
N ASP A 126 5.84 -4.69 -5.37
CA ASP A 126 4.65 -4.63 -6.22
C ASP A 126 4.90 -3.78 -7.48
N ASN A 127 6.09 -3.16 -7.58
CA ASN A 127 6.55 -2.32 -8.67
C ASN A 127 5.58 -1.16 -9.02
N GLN A 128 4.84 -0.66 -8.02
CA GLN A 128 3.81 0.36 -8.19
C GLN A 128 3.81 1.40 -7.05
N PRO A 129 3.18 2.58 -7.25
CA PRO A 129 2.96 3.56 -6.19
C PRO A 129 2.10 2.99 -5.05
N CYS A 130 2.66 2.90 -3.85
CA CYS A 130 1.99 2.39 -2.65
C CYS A 130 1.18 3.52 -1.99
N MET A 131 -0.06 3.67 -2.48
CA MET A 131 -1.03 4.66 -1.97
C MET A 131 -1.51 4.29 -0.56
N ASP A 132 -2.19 5.21 0.13
CA ASP A 132 -2.48 5.10 1.57
C ASP A 132 -3.26 3.83 1.98
N HIS A 133 -3.98 3.18 1.05
CA HIS A 133 -4.75 1.95 1.30
C HIS A 133 -3.96 0.64 1.07
N GLU A 134 -2.70 0.71 0.62
CA GLU A 134 -1.87 -0.47 0.28
C GLU A 134 -0.65 -0.66 1.22
N ARG A 135 -0.52 0.15 2.28
CA ARG A 135 0.65 0.14 3.16
C ARG A 135 0.54 -0.90 4.28
N THR A 136 1.60 -1.68 4.50
CA THR A 136 1.64 -2.67 5.62
C THR A 136 3.02 -2.81 6.29
N VAL A 137 3.89 -1.78 6.17
CA VAL A 137 5.30 -1.78 6.65
C VAL A 137 6.20 -2.70 5.79
N GLY A 138 7.50 -2.42 5.69
CA GLY A 138 8.40 -3.08 4.72
C GLY A 138 9.83 -3.28 5.23
N GLU A 139 10.67 -3.92 4.40
CA GLU A 139 12.11 -4.13 4.61
C GLU A 139 12.79 -4.55 3.28
N VAL A 140 14.13 -4.45 3.20
CA VAL A 140 14.91 -4.54 1.93
C VAL A 140 16.40 -4.89 2.21
N SER A 141 17.17 -5.50 1.27
CA SER A 141 18.56 -6.01 1.53
C SER A 141 19.66 -5.72 0.44
N CYS A 142 20.90 -6.18 0.72
CA CYS A 142 22.16 -6.43 -0.06
C CYS A 142 23.01 -5.29 -0.73
N VAL A 143 24.32 -5.57 -0.92
CA VAL A 143 25.49 -4.64 -1.10
C VAL A 143 26.56 -5.23 -2.08
N ASN A 144 27.42 -4.42 -2.74
CA ASN A 144 28.82 -4.77 -3.14
C ASN A 144 29.67 -3.58 -3.68
N GLN A 145 31.00 -3.72 -3.76
CA GLN A 145 31.99 -2.62 -3.59
C GLN A 145 33.13 -2.60 -4.65
N LEU A 146 33.49 -1.44 -5.24
CA LEU A 146 34.67 -1.27 -6.14
C LEU A 146 35.29 0.15 -6.09
N LYS A 147 36.61 0.26 -6.36
CA LYS A 147 37.46 1.46 -6.22
C LYS A 147 37.07 2.66 -7.11
N GLU A 148 36.33 3.62 -6.56
CA GLU A 148 36.02 4.94 -7.13
C GLU A 148 36.08 6.01 -6.00
N PRO A 149 36.11 7.33 -6.29
CA PRO A 149 36.15 8.37 -5.25
C PRO A 149 34.97 8.25 -4.27
N ILE A 150 35.26 8.39 -2.98
CA ILE A 150 34.35 8.02 -1.88
C ILE A 150 33.78 9.28 -1.22
N PHE A 151 32.45 9.36 -1.12
CA PHE A 151 31.73 10.43 -0.44
C PHE A 151 30.86 9.88 0.69
N LEU A 152 30.86 10.55 1.85
CA LEU A 152 29.95 10.26 2.95
C LEU A 152 28.67 11.10 2.78
N VAL A 153 27.50 10.45 2.71
CA VAL A 153 26.22 11.14 2.43
C VAL A 153 25.50 11.47 3.74
N ALA A 154 25.46 12.75 4.08
CA ALA A 154 24.71 13.28 5.22
C ALA A 154 23.41 13.96 4.76
N ALA A 155 22.28 13.58 5.37
CA ALA A 155 21.00 14.26 5.16
C ALA A 155 20.84 15.45 6.13
N THR A 156 20.44 16.61 5.63
CA THR A 156 20.03 17.76 6.44
C THR A 156 18.65 18.27 6.02
N LEU A 157 17.92 18.86 6.96
CA LEU A 157 16.75 19.71 6.68
C LEU A 157 17.10 21.20 6.66
N ARG A 158 18.36 21.53 6.97
CA ARG A 158 18.90 22.88 7.17
C ARG A 158 20.14 23.07 6.30
N PRO A 159 20.00 23.38 5.00
CA PRO A 159 21.14 23.60 4.12
C PRO A 159 21.92 24.87 4.48
N GLU A 160 21.30 25.84 5.16
CA GLU A 160 21.93 27.11 5.53
C GLU A 160 23.06 26.96 6.57
N THR A 161 23.08 25.88 7.34
CA THR A 161 24.10 25.63 8.37
C THR A 161 25.39 24.99 7.82
N MET A 162 25.46 24.71 6.51
CA MET A 162 26.60 24.00 5.89
C MET A 162 27.94 24.73 6.04
N PHE A 163 27.94 26.06 6.03
CA PHE A 163 29.16 26.87 6.20
C PHE A 163 29.78 26.77 7.61
N GLY A 164 29.04 26.24 8.59
CA GLY A 164 29.48 26.10 9.99
C GLY A 164 29.88 24.67 10.38
N GLN A 165 30.09 23.77 9.41
CA GLN A 165 30.48 22.38 9.71
C GLN A 165 31.90 22.31 10.30
N THR A 166 32.01 21.78 11.52
CA THR A 166 33.29 21.55 12.21
C THR A 166 33.71 20.08 12.22
N ASN A 167 32.76 19.15 12.08
CA ASN A 167 32.97 17.71 12.06
C ASN A 167 31.82 16.99 11.34
N CYS A 168 31.91 15.66 11.23
CA CYS A 168 30.82 14.80 10.77
C CYS A 168 30.51 13.74 11.84
N TRP A 169 29.23 13.45 12.05
CA TRP A 169 28.77 12.49 13.05
C TRP A 169 28.41 11.16 12.39
N VAL A 170 29.00 10.08 12.90
CA VAL A 170 28.68 8.69 12.54
C VAL A 170 28.46 7.90 13.83
N HIS A 171 27.43 7.04 13.85
CA HIS A 171 27.21 6.12 14.96
C HIS A 171 28.11 4.89 14.79
N PRO A 172 28.87 4.44 15.82
CA PRO A 172 29.80 3.32 15.69
C PRO A 172 29.09 1.97 15.48
N ASP A 173 27.94 1.76 16.13
CA ASP A 173 27.23 0.46 16.13
C ASP A 173 26.23 0.29 14.97
N ILE A 174 26.29 1.12 13.93
CA ILE A 174 25.39 1.03 12.76
C ILE A 174 26.15 0.48 11.56
N ASP A 175 25.56 -0.49 10.86
CA ASP A 175 26.08 -0.99 9.60
C ASP A 175 25.89 0.04 8.46
N TYR A 176 27.00 0.46 7.86
CA TYR A 176 27.04 1.30 6.67
C TYR A 176 27.45 0.50 5.44
N VAL A 177 27.00 0.95 4.28
CA VAL A 177 27.24 0.33 2.99
C VAL A 177 27.81 1.36 2.03
N GLY A 178 28.75 0.92 1.19
CA GLY A 178 29.26 1.70 0.06
C GLY A 178 28.52 1.29 -1.20
N VAL A 179 27.88 2.25 -1.89
CA VAL A 179 27.10 2.01 -3.11
C VAL A 179 27.56 2.91 -4.25
N LYS A 180 27.61 2.37 -5.47
CA LYS A 180 28.07 3.11 -6.65
C LYS A 180 26.96 3.98 -7.23
N SER A 181 27.26 5.26 -7.47
CA SER A 181 26.37 6.20 -8.15
C SER A 181 26.27 5.92 -9.65
N THR A 182 25.11 6.16 -10.25
CA THR A 182 24.91 6.09 -11.71
C THR A 182 25.18 7.42 -12.40
N GLN A 183 24.99 8.52 -11.67
CA GLN A 183 25.08 9.88 -12.23
C GLN A 183 26.53 10.39 -12.26
N GLN A 184 27.39 9.84 -11.42
CA GLN A 184 28.80 10.20 -11.25
C GLN A 184 29.59 8.94 -10.90
N SER A 185 30.83 8.81 -11.37
CA SER A 185 31.71 7.68 -11.04
C SER A 185 32.26 7.82 -9.61
N CYS A 186 31.41 7.54 -8.61
CA CYS A 186 31.74 7.65 -7.20
C CYS A 186 31.02 6.62 -6.31
N ILE A 187 31.61 6.34 -5.15
CA ILE A 187 31.02 5.53 -4.09
C ILE A 187 30.37 6.46 -3.06
N LEU A 188 29.12 6.19 -2.69
CA LEU A 188 28.40 6.84 -1.62
C LEU A 188 28.37 5.92 -0.39
N ILE A 189 28.85 6.41 0.76
CA ILE A 189 28.70 5.73 2.06
C ILE A 189 27.41 6.24 2.73
N CYS A 190 26.51 5.31 3.04
CA CYS A 190 25.26 5.58 3.76
C CYS A 190 24.73 4.30 4.42
N THR A 191 23.56 4.34 5.07
CA THR A 191 22.91 3.11 5.55
C THR A 191 22.17 2.39 4.42
N GLN A 192 21.98 1.07 4.54
CA GLN A 192 21.31 0.25 3.52
C GLN A 192 19.95 0.83 3.07
N ARG A 193 19.14 1.28 4.04
CA ARG A 193 17.85 1.93 3.80
C ARG A 193 17.96 3.24 3.02
N ALA A 194 19.02 4.02 3.26
CA ALA A 194 19.27 5.25 2.51
C ALA A 194 19.67 4.93 1.06
N ALA A 195 20.56 3.96 0.85
CA ALA A 195 20.94 3.49 -0.48
C ALA A 195 19.72 3.05 -1.30
N GLN A 196 18.85 2.20 -0.75
CA GLN A 196 17.66 1.72 -1.45
C GLN A 196 16.72 2.87 -1.82
N ASN A 197 16.44 3.80 -0.89
CA ASN A 197 15.66 5.00 -1.19
C ASN A 197 16.27 5.82 -2.35
N MET A 198 17.60 5.92 -2.44
CA MET A 198 18.29 6.63 -3.53
C MET A 198 18.25 5.87 -4.87
N ALA A 199 18.20 4.53 -4.87
CA ALA A 199 18.02 3.73 -6.09
C ALA A 199 16.67 3.99 -6.76
N TYR A 200 15.57 4.03 -5.98
CA TYR A 200 14.23 4.40 -6.48
C TYR A 200 14.11 5.86 -6.93
N GLN A 201 15.09 6.70 -6.59
CA GLN A 201 15.19 8.11 -7.02
C GLN A 201 16.13 8.32 -8.22
N VAL A 202 16.53 7.23 -8.90
CA VAL A 202 17.40 7.25 -10.10
C VAL A 202 18.82 7.80 -9.81
N CYS A 203 19.27 7.72 -8.55
CA CYS A 203 20.61 8.13 -8.15
C CYS A 203 21.63 6.97 -8.25
N LEU A 204 21.15 5.73 -8.06
CA LEU A 204 21.95 4.49 -8.06
C LEU A 204 21.45 3.49 -9.09
N THR A 205 22.31 2.55 -9.51
CA THR A 205 22.02 1.61 -10.59
C THR A 205 21.10 0.51 -10.10
N TYR A 206 20.08 0.20 -10.89
CA TYR A 206 19.13 -0.88 -10.61
C TYR A 206 19.66 -2.29 -10.94
N ASN A 207 20.98 -2.45 -11.01
CA ASN A 207 21.63 -3.72 -11.33
C ASN A 207 22.15 -4.38 -10.05
N PHE A 208 21.29 -5.20 -9.45
CA PHE A 208 21.75 -6.34 -8.65
C PHE A 208 22.38 -7.38 -9.60
N ALA A 209 23.61 -7.11 -10.03
CA ALA A 209 24.46 -8.15 -10.59
C ALA A 209 24.97 -9.00 -9.42
N ILE A 210 24.39 -10.18 -9.27
CA ILE A 210 24.96 -11.24 -8.44
C ILE A 210 26.09 -11.86 -9.28
N GLU A 211 27.33 -11.69 -8.83
CA GLU A 211 28.41 -12.66 -9.04
C GLU A 211 28.48 -13.57 -7.80
#